data_AF-A0A2S8FQS2-F1
#
_entry.id   AF-A0A2S8FQS2-F1
#
_cell.length_a   1.000
_cell.length_b   1.000
_cell.length_c   1.000
_cell.angle_alpha   90.00
_cell.angle_beta   90.00
_cell.angle_gamma   90.00
#
_symmetry.space_group_name_H-M   'P 1'
#
loop_
_entity.id
_entity.type
_entity.pdbx_description
1 polymer ?
#
loop_
_entity_poly.entity_id
_entity_poly.type
_entity_poly.pdbx_seq_one_letter_code
_entity_poly.pdbx_strand_id
1 'polypeptide(L)'
;MESVSLIQLPKAGKKWSSYVMNERLDVTSDPEPDQPKGESSRQVRPFLGIKFACCSIYARIYQNKDGTHYVGNCPKCAKQVRVKIGHGGSNNRFFTAY
;
A
#
# COMPACT_ATOMS: atom_id res chain seq x y z
N MET A 1 -11.82 8.99 -43.23
CA MET A 1 -12.00 9.25 -41.79
C MET A 1 -12.67 8.04 -41.22
N GLU A 2 -12.00 7.42 -40.26
CA GLU A 2 -11.96 5.99 -40.04
C GLU A 2 -13.24 5.41 -39.43
N SER A 3 -13.60 4.25 -39.95
CA SER A 3 -14.65 3.34 -39.50
C SER A 3 -14.34 2.80 -38.10
N VAL A 4 -15.21 3.08 -37.13
CA VAL A 4 -15.15 2.49 -35.78
C VAL A 4 -15.83 1.13 -35.81
N SER A 5 -15.03 0.07 -35.70
CA SER A 5 -15.53 -1.30 -35.58
C SER A 5 -15.85 -1.62 -34.12
N LEU A 6 -17.12 -1.93 -33.86
CA LEU A 6 -17.62 -2.50 -32.61
C LEU A 6 -17.08 -3.94 -32.48
N ILE A 7 -16.42 -4.26 -31.36
CA ILE A 7 -16.13 -5.65 -30.99
C ILE A 7 -16.70 -5.93 -29.60
N GLN A 8 -17.79 -6.69 -29.58
CA GLN A 8 -18.36 -7.35 -28.42
C GLN A 8 -17.58 -8.65 -28.15
N LEU A 9 -17.14 -8.89 -26.90
CA LEU A 9 -16.56 -10.17 -26.50
C LEU A 9 -17.56 -11.02 -25.68
N PRO A 10 -17.68 -12.34 -25.93
CA PRO A 10 -18.61 -13.22 -25.22
C PRO A 10 -18.09 -13.68 -23.84
N LYS A 11 -19.04 -13.93 -22.93
CA LYS A 11 -18.85 -14.45 -21.58
C LYS A 11 -18.39 -15.91 -21.62
N ALA A 12 -17.18 -16.18 -21.11
CA ALA A 12 -16.69 -17.54 -20.95
C ALA A 12 -17.05 -18.07 -19.55
N GLY A 13 -18.12 -18.86 -19.47
CA GLY A 13 -18.35 -19.75 -18.33
C GLY A 13 -17.37 -20.91 -18.34
N LYS A 14 -16.79 -21.25 -17.19
CA LYS A 14 -16.00 -22.48 -17.03
C LYS A 14 -16.42 -23.20 -15.76
N LYS A 15 -17.05 -24.35 -15.96
CA LYS A 15 -17.22 -25.46 -15.01
C LYS A 15 -15.83 -26.06 -14.74
N TRP A 16 -15.49 -26.29 -13.47
CA TRP A 16 -14.52 -27.32 -13.08
C TRP A 16 -15.18 -28.14 -11.97
N SER A 17 -15.62 -29.35 -12.28
CA SER A 17 -14.84 -30.60 -12.37
C SER A 17 -14.37 -31.04 -11.00
N SER A 18 -15.21 -31.88 -10.41
CA SER A 18 -15.05 -32.61 -9.16
C SER A 18 -13.75 -33.40 -9.12
N TYR A 19 -13.06 -33.34 -7.99
CA TYR A 19 -12.14 -34.40 -7.59
C TYR A 19 -12.49 -34.86 -6.17
N VAL A 20 -12.70 -36.16 -6.03
CA VAL A 20 -13.02 -36.84 -4.77
C VAL A 20 -11.77 -37.57 -4.27
N MET A 21 -11.43 -37.27 -3.02
CA MET A 21 -10.78 -38.04 -1.94
C MET A 21 -9.69 -39.09 -2.26
N ASN A 22 -8.55 -38.95 -1.58
CA ASN A 22 -7.71 -40.09 -1.19
C ASN A 22 -7.21 -39.91 0.24
N GLU A 23 -7.28 -40.96 1.05
CA GLU A 23 -7.04 -40.96 2.51
C GLU A 23 -5.54 -40.98 2.85
N ARG A 24 -4.89 -39.82 2.74
CA ARG A 24 -3.63 -39.53 3.43
C ARG A 24 -3.81 -38.21 4.17
N LEU A 25 -3.36 -38.15 5.43
CA LEU A 25 -3.40 -36.95 6.26
C LEU A 25 -2.46 -35.89 5.65
N ASP A 26 -3.00 -35.10 4.73
CA ASP A 26 -2.33 -33.97 4.12
C ASP A 26 -2.43 -32.76 5.07
N VAL A 27 -1.29 -32.37 5.66
CA VAL A 27 -1.09 -31.08 6.36
C VAL A 27 -0.88 -29.94 5.35
N THR A 28 -1.40 -30.11 4.13
CA THR A 28 -1.53 -29.05 3.15
C THR A 28 -3.00 -28.69 3.12
N SER A 29 -3.40 -27.73 3.95
CA SER A 29 -4.64 -27.01 3.67
C SER A 29 -4.41 -26.26 2.36
N ASP A 30 -4.98 -26.75 1.26
CA ASP A 30 -5.13 -25.94 0.05
C ASP A 30 -5.83 -24.65 0.49
N PRO A 31 -5.24 -23.46 0.30
CA PRO A 31 -5.89 -22.24 0.73
C PRO A 31 -7.22 -22.15 -0.01
N GLU A 32 -8.34 -22.12 0.74
CA GLU A 32 -9.65 -21.88 0.17
C GLU A 32 -9.56 -20.68 -0.77
N PRO A 33 -10.17 -20.75 -1.97
CA PRO A 33 -10.14 -19.64 -2.90
C PRO A 33 -10.67 -18.39 -2.19
N ASP A 34 -9.81 -17.38 -2.11
CA ASP A 34 -10.05 -16.11 -1.44
C ASP A 34 -11.40 -15.55 -1.91
N GLN A 35 -12.41 -15.62 -1.04
CA GLN A 35 -13.69 -15.00 -1.29
C GLN A 35 -13.40 -13.51 -1.44
N PRO A 36 -13.87 -12.80 -2.49
CA PRO A 36 -13.59 -11.39 -2.68
C PRO A 36 -14.16 -10.61 -1.48
N LYS A 37 -13.31 -10.38 -0.49
CA LYS A 37 -13.61 -9.63 0.72
C LYS A 37 -13.85 -8.20 0.24
N GLY A 38 -15.11 -7.76 0.32
CA GLY A 38 -15.56 -6.51 -0.27
C GLY A 38 -14.54 -5.39 -0.13
N GLU A 39 -14.23 -4.74 -1.26
CA GLU A 39 -13.20 -3.72 -1.41
C GLU A 39 -13.44 -2.54 -0.44
N SER A 40 -13.01 -2.69 0.81
CA SER A 40 -12.90 -1.57 1.72
C SER A 40 -11.80 -0.70 1.14
N SER A 41 -12.13 0.49 0.64
CA SER A 41 -11.16 1.43 0.09
C SER A 41 -10.20 1.88 1.20
N ARG A 42 -9.13 1.12 1.40
CA ARG A 42 -8.13 1.41 2.43
C ARG A 42 -7.36 2.64 1.95
N GLN A 43 -7.80 3.81 2.40
CA GLN A 43 -7.19 5.09 2.06
C GLN A 43 -5.70 5.05 2.42
N VAL A 44 -4.85 5.20 1.41
CA VAL A 44 -3.39 5.18 1.58
C VAL A 44 -2.98 6.45 2.32
N ARG A 45 -2.40 6.30 3.51
CA ARG A 45 -1.96 7.45 4.31
C ARG A 45 -0.73 8.12 3.67
N PRO A 46 -0.72 9.45 3.51
CA PRO A 46 0.43 10.16 2.96
C PRO A 46 1.63 10.10 3.92
N PHE A 47 2.83 10.06 3.33
CA PHE A 47 4.09 9.94 4.06
C PHE A 47 5.22 10.78 3.44
N LEU A 48 6.20 11.13 4.26
CA LEU A 48 7.51 11.64 3.81
C LEU A 48 8.61 10.65 4.20
N GLY A 49 9.60 10.51 3.33
CA GLY A 49 10.84 9.79 3.61
C GLY A 49 11.86 10.70 4.25
N ILE A 50 12.41 10.31 5.41
CA ILE A 50 13.42 11.09 6.14
C ILE A 50 14.68 10.25 6.32
N LYS A 51 15.81 10.76 5.83
CA LYS A 51 17.14 10.31 6.24
C LYS A 51 17.51 11.05 7.52
N PHE A 52 17.53 10.36 8.65
CA PHE A 52 17.99 10.89 9.92
C PHE A 52 19.52 10.82 9.96
N ALA A 53 20.19 11.96 9.85
CA ALA A 53 21.65 12.04 9.88
C ALA A 53 22.23 11.64 11.24
N CYS A 54 21.48 11.82 12.33
CA CYS A 54 21.92 11.46 13.69
C CYS A 54 22.28 9.97 13.85
N CYS A 55 21.64 9.07 13.10
CA CYS A 55 21.91 7.63 13.15
C CYS A 55 22.11 7.01 11.76
N SER A 56 22.26 7.85 10.73
CA SER A 56 22.38 7.45 9.32
C SER A 56 21.30 6.45 8.88
N ILE A 57 20.06 6.64 9.34
CA ILE A 57 18.94 5.72 9.07
C ILE A 57 17.83 6.41 8.28
N TYR A 58 17.20 5.67 7.39
CA TYR A 58 16.03 6.12 6.64
C TYR A 58 14.75 5.57 7.26
N ALA A 59 13.75 6.43 7.45
CA ALA A 59 12.43 6.02 7.92
C ALA A 59 11.32 6.88 7.30
N ARG A 60 10.08 6.38 7.35
CA ARG A 60 8.89 7.13 6.92
C ARG A 60 8.25 7.85 8.11
N ILE A 61 7.85 9.10 7.89
CA ILE A 61 7.00 9.86 8.81
C ILE A 61 5.66 10.13 8.16
N TYR A 62 4.61 10.28 8.97
CA TYR A 62 3.23 10.38 8.50
C TYR A 62 2.63 11.72 8.88
N GLN A 63 1.60 12.12 8.13
CA GLN A 63 0.82 13.29 8.46
C GLN A 63 0.12 13.11 9.81
N ASN A 64 0.10 14.17 10.62
CA ASN A 64 -0.70 14.23 11.83
C ASN A 64 -2.20 14.25 11.50
N LYS A 65 -3.04 14.03 12.52
CA LYS A 65 -4.50 14.01 12.35
C LYS A 65 -5.06 15.33 11.80
N ASP A 66 -4.48 16.46 12.20
CA ASP A 66 -4.94 17.79 11.78
C ASP A 66 -4.52 18.17 10.35
N GLY A 67 -3.69 17.35 9.69
CA GLY A 67 -3.23 17.62 8.34
C GLY A 67 -2.21 18.74 8.19
N THR A 68 -1.70 19.30 9.29
CA THR A 68 -0.83 20.49 9.31
C THR A 68 0.66 20.16 9.30
N HIS A 69 1.05 18.94 9.67
CA HIS A 69 2.46 18.54 9.79
C HIS A 69 2.67 17.08 9.43
N TYR A 70 3.86 16.74 8.94
CA TYR A 70 4.38 15.38 9.02
C TYR A 70 5.20 15.25 10.31
N VAL A 71 4.94 14.19 11.07
CA VAL A 71 5.56 13.94 12.38
C VAL A 71 6.11 12.53 12.48
N GLY A 72 7.26 12.40 13.13
CA GLY A 72 7.85 11.10 13.44
C GLY A 72 9.18 11.25 14.18
N ASN A 73 9.81 10.12 14.48
CA ASN A 73 11.04 10.06 15.25
C ASN A 73 12.08 9.18 14.56
N CYS A 74 13.36 9.42 14.85
CA CYS A 74 14.41 8.47 14.50
C CYS A 74 14.16 7.14 15.23
N PRO A 75 14.10 6.00 14.53
CA PRO A 75 13.82 4.70 15.18
C PRO A 75 14.97 4.19 16.06
N LYS A 76 16.16 4.84 16.00
CA LYS A 76 17.33 4.46 16.80
C LYS A 76 17.48 5.27 18.09
N CYS A 77 17.36 6.60 18.00
CA CYS A 77 17.60 7.51 19.13
C CYS A 77 16.38 8.30 19.58
N ALA A 78 15.21 8.06 18.98
CA ALA A 78 13.96 8.77 19.23
C ALA A 78 13.98 10.29 18.98
N LYS A 79 15.04 10.85 18.36
CA LYS A 79 15.08 12.28 17.96
C LYS A 79 13.85 12.60 17.11
N GLN A 80 13.08 13.61 17.54
CA GLN A 80 11.83 14.00 16.91
C GLN A 80 12.07 14.87 15.67
N VAL A 81 11.23 14.71 14.65
CA VAL A 81 11.15 15.58 13.47
C VAL A 81 9.70 16.02 13.23
N ARG A 82 9.54 17.29 12.85
CA ARG A 82 8.25 17.88 12.51
C ARG A 82 8.41 18.76 11.27
N VAL A 83 7.70 18.43 10.20
CA VAL A 83 7.72 19.17 8.93
C VAL A 83 6.36 19.83 8.74
N LYS A 84 6.33 21.16 8.61
CA LYS A 84 5.10 21.94 8.42
C LYS A 84 4.57 21.79 6.98
N ILE A 85 3.24 21.70 6.86
CA ILE A 85 2.53 21.72 5.58
C ILE A 85 1.93 23.12 5.43
N GLY A 86 2.21 23.79 4.31
CA GLY A 86 1.75 25.15 4.05
C GLY A 86 1.94 25.58 2.60
N HIS A 87 1.34 26.72 2.26
CA HIS A 87 1.47 27.35 0.95
C HIS A 87 2.95 27.68 0.66
N GLY A 88 3.39 27.44 -0.58
CA GLY A 88 4.79 27.56 -0.97
C GLY A 88 5.68 26.39 -0.49
N GLY A 89 5.08 25.31 0.00
CA GLY A 89 5.78 24.06 0.29
C GLY A 89 6.40 23.43 -0.98
N SER A 90 7.15 22.35 -0.77
CA SER A 90 7.77 21.60 -1.85
C SER A 90 6.98 20.33 -2.18
N ASN A 91 7.01 19.92 -3.45
CA ASN A 91 6.52 18.61 -3.88
C ASN A 91 7.54 17.49 -3.60
N ASN A 92 8.73 17.81 -3.07
CA ASN A 92 9.71 16.80 -2.71
C ASN A 92 9.19 15.93 -1.54
N ARG A 93 9.40 14.62 -1.63
CA ARG A 93 8.95 13.65 -0.62
C ARG A 93 10.07 13.08 0.23
N PHE A 94 11.32 13.41 -0.08
CA PHE A 94 12.51 12.88 0.60
C PHE A 94 13.35 14.02 1.17
N PHE A 95 13.60 13.98 2.48
CA PHE A 95 14.36 15.00 3.19
C PHE A 95 15.43 14.38 4.08
N THR A 96 16.40 15.18 4.49
CA THR A 96 17.40 14.82 5.50
C THR A 96 17.15 15.64 6.76
N ALA A 97 17.08 14.98 7.92
CA ALA A 97 16.97 15.62 9.23
C ALA A 97 18.31 15.48 9.97
N TYR A 98 18.89 16.60 10.40
CA TYR A 98 20.20 16.66 11.06
C TYR A 98 20.08 16.62 12.60
#